data_AF-A0A4V1J4F8-F1
#
_entry.id   AF-A0A4V1J4F8-F1
#
_cell.length_a   1.000
_cell.length_b   1.000
_cell.length_c   1.000
_cell.angle_alpha   90.00
_cell.angle_beta   90.00
_cell.angle_gamma   90.00
#
_symmetry.space_group_name_H-M   'P 1'
#
loop_
_entity.id
_entity.type
_entity.pdbx_description
1 polymer ?
#
loop_
_entity_poly.entity_id
_entity_poly.type
_entity_poly.pdbx_seq_one_letter_code
_entity_poly.pdbx_strand_id
1 'polypeptide(L)'
;VRTLPTVVLYDSHGLDLFDQITYTDDYYLTRTEIDILAQESDAIAQTCQDHRVLVELGAGALRKTRLLLEAFDQLGRPFTYYALDVDHSALVESLAQIGPFQNINLVGLWGTYEDGMVYLPTLPNGHRKCIWWLGSSMGNFTPQASEDFLLRLQSALEPGDALLLGTDGPNNPKAIHRAYHDAPGITADFILNGLTHANHILGQPLFNLADF
;
A
#
# COMPACT_ATOMS: atom_id res chain seq x y z
N VAL A 1 27.20 7.42 -4.48
CA VAL A 1 25.85 7.96 -4.16
C VAL A 1 25.51 7.53 -2.75
N ARG A 2 24.95 8.40 -1.90
CA ARG A 2 24.47 8.06 -0.55
C ARG A 2 22.97 7.79 -0.63
N THR A 3 22.43 6.94 0.24
CA THR A 3 21.01 6.56 0.25
C THR A 3 20.47 6.53 1.68
N LEU A 4 19.16 6.72 1.83
CA LEU A 4 18.40 6.46 3.04
C LEU A 4 17.28 5.46 2.72
N PRO A 5 16.89 4.60 3.68
CA PRO A 5 15.75 3.70 3.49
C PRO A 5 14.44 4.47 3.25
N THR A 6 13.59 4.02 2.33
CA THR A 6 12.31 4.69 2.02
C THR A 6 11.36 4.77 3.21
N VAL A 7 11.47 3.85 4.17
CA VAL A 7 10.63 3.84 5.39
C VAL A 7 10.76 5.14 6.21
N VAL A 8 11.88 5.87 6.09
CA VAL A 8 12.02 7.16 6.79
C VAL A 8 11.06 8.23 6.27
N LEU A 9 10.45 8.03 5.10
CA LEU A 9 9.49 8.97 4.53
C LEU A 9 8.10 8.86 5.15
N TYR A 10 7.78 7.77 5.87
CA TYR A 10 6.42 7.41 6.26
C TYR A 10 6.21 7.44 7.78
N ASP A 11 6.67 8.50 8.46
CA ASP A 11 6.08 8.86 9.75
C ASP A 11 4.70 9.48 9.55
N SER A 12 4.00 9.81 10.65
CA SER A 12 2.64 10.35 10.56
C SER A 12 2.57 11.64 9.72
N HIS A 13 3.56 12.53 9.80
CA HIS A 13 3.59 13.73 8.94
C HIS A 13 3.86 13.39 7.46
N GLY A 14 4.78 12.46 7.20
CA GLY A 14 5.05 11.97 5.87
C GLY A 14 3.83 11.31 5.22
N LEU A 15 3.02 10.58 5.98
CA LEU A 15 1.76 10.01 5.52
C LEU A 15 0.74 11.09 5.14
N ASP A 16 0.61 12.16 5.93
CA ASP A 16 -0.26 13.30 5.59
C ASP A 16 0.18 13.98 4.29
N LEU A 17 1.49 14.14 4.09
CA LEU A 17 2.05 14.70 2.86
C LEU A 17 1.81 13.77 1.67
N PHE A 18 2.02 12.46 1.85
CA PHE A 18 1.78 11.48 0.80
C PHE A 18 0.30 11.42 0.41
N ASP A 19 -0.62 11.47 1.38
CA ASP A 19 -2.06 11.53 1.09
C ASP A 19 -2.39 12.75 0.23
N GLN A 20 -1.86 13.93 0.59
CA GLN A 20 -2.00 15.15 -0.22
C GLN A 20 -1.44 14.98 -1.65
N ILE A 21 -0.27 14.36 -1.81
CA ILE A 21 0.31 14.04 -3.13
C ILE A 21 -0.71 13.26 -3.96
N THR A 22 -1.39 12.27 -3.36
CA THR A 22 -2.38 11.44 -4.07
C THR A 22 -3.60 12.18 -4.61
N TYR A 23 -3.87 13.40 -4.13
CA TYR A 23 -4.95 14.27 -4.61
C TYR A 23 -4.49 15.30 -5.65
N THR A 24 -3.18 15.43 -5.89
CA THR A 24 -2.67 16.38 -6.88
C THR A 24 -3.03 15.96 -8.31
N ASP A 25 -3.18 16.92 -9.21
CA ASP A 25 -3.41 16.64 -10.63
C ASP A 25 -2.18 16.00 -11.32
N ASP A 26 -0.99 16.29 -10.81
CA ASP A 26 0.29 15.80 -11.32
C ASP A 26 0.54 14.32 -10.99
N TYR A 27 0.11 13.85 -9.80
CA TYR A 27 0.28 12.46 -9.37
C TYR A 27 -0.85 11.55 -9.88
N TYR A 28 -0.76 11.18 -11.16
CA TYR A 28 -1.82 10.41 -11.83
C TYR A 28 -2.05 9.00 -11.26
N LEU A 29 -1.06 8.38 -10.63
CA LEU A 29 -1.06 6.95 -10.28
C LEU A 29 -2.30 6.56 -9.48
N THR A 30 -2.61 7.31 -8.41
CA THR A 30 -3.73 7.00 -7.52
C THR A 30 -5.07 7.10 -8.25
N ARG A 31 -5.28 8.17 -9.03
CA ARG A 31 -6.52 8.35 -9.80
C ARG A 31 -6.70 7.26 -10.85
N THR A 32 -5.64 6.95 -11.60
CA THR A 32 -5.68 5.90 -12.63
C THR A 32 -6.01 4.54 -12.02
N GLU A 33 -5.41 4.19 -10.88
CA GLU A 33 -5.71 2.92 -10.21
C GLU A 33 -7.13 2.89 -9.62
N ILE A 34 -7.62 4.00 -9.06
CA ILE A 34 -9.03 4.15 -8.64
C ILE A 34 -9.98 3.90 -9.83
N ASP A 35 -9.71 4.52 -10.98
CA ASP A 35 -10.56 4.40 -12.16
C ASP A 35 -10.63 2.95 -12.68
N ILE A 36 -9.49 2.23 -12.65
CA ILE A 36 -9.43 0.81 -13.00
C ILE A 36 -10.23 -0.01 -11.98
N LEU A 37 -10.00 0.19 -10.68
CA LEU A 37 -10.70 -0.56 -9.64
C LEU A 37 -12.20 -0.30 -9.67
N ALA A 38 -12.65 0.91 -9.96
CA ALA A 38 -14.07 1.23 -10.08
C ALA A 38 -14.75 0.51 -11.26
N GLN A 39 -13.99 0.14 -12.30
CA GLN A 39 -14.49 -0.59 -13.46
C GLN A 39 -14.40 -2.10 -13.28
N GLU A 40 -13.36 -2.58 -12.59
CA GLU A 40 -12.98 -3.99 -12.57
C GLU A 40 -13.24 -4.69 -11.23
N SER A 41 -13.61 -3.96 -10.16
CA SER A 41 -13.77 -4.53 -8.80
C SER A 41 -14.69 -5.73 -8.76
N ASP A 42 -15.83 -5.68 -9.48
CA ASP A 42 -16.80 -6.77 -9.53
C ASP A 42 -16.21 -8.02 -10.20
N ALA A 43 -15.48 -7.83 -11.31
CA ALA A 43 -14.83 -8.93 -12.03
C ALA A 43 -13.68 -9.54 -11.22
N ILE A 44 -12.93 -8.71 -10.50
CA ILE A 44 -11.87 -9.13 -9.57
C ILE A 44 -12.50 -9.94 -8.42
N ALA A 45 -13.53 -9.41 -7.78
CA ALA A 45 -14.24 -10.09 -6.68
C ALA A 45 -14.83 -11.43 -7.14
N GLN A 46 -15.43 -11.47 -8.33
CA GLN A 46 -16.00 -12.69 -8.90
C GLN A 46 -14.92 -13.75 -9.22
N THR A 47 -13.77 -13.33 -9.74
CA THR A 47 -12.62 -14.21 -9.99
C THR A 47 -12.05 -14.76 -8.68
N CYS A 48 -11.92 -13.91 -7.67
CA CYS A 48 -11.36 -14.24 -6.37
C CYS A 48 -12.41 -14.66 -5.34
N GLN A 49 -13.62 -15.03 -5.77
CA GLN A 49 -14.74 -15.27 -4.88
C GLN A 49 -14.52 -16.42 -3.89
N ASP A 50 -13.56 -17.31 -4.13
CA ASP A 50 -13.22 -18.45 -3.26
C ASP A 50 -12.01 -18.18 -2.35
N HIS A 51 -11.38 -17.02 -2.49
CA HIS A 51 -10.30 -16.53 -1.64
C HIS A 51 -10.88 -15.80 -0.43
N ARG A 52 -11.21 -16.54 0.64
CA ARG A 52 -11.88 -16.00 1.85
C ARG A 52 -10.99 -15.10 2.68
N VAL A 53 -9.67 -15.15 2.46
CA VAL A 53 -8.68 -14.34 3.16
C VAL A 53 -8.11 -13.33 2.18
N LEU A 54 -8.37 -12.05 2.42
CA LEU A 54 -7.89 -10.93 1.62
C LEU A 54 -6.79 -10.24 2.43
N VAL A 55 -5.59 -10.06 1.88
CA VAL A 55 -4.48 -9.43 2.59
C VAL A 55 -3.91 -8.32 1.73
N GLU A 56 -3.93 -7.09 2.21
CA GLU A 56 -3.32 -5.96 1.52
C GLU A 56 -1.97 -5.60 2.14
N LEU A 57 -0.95 -5.50 1.29
CA LEU A 57 0.40 -5.09 1.65
C LEU A 57 0.54 -3.58 1.43
N GLY A 58 0.61 -2.81 2.52
CA GLY A 58 0.74 -1.35 2.47
C GLY A 58 -0.62 -0.72 2.19
N ALA A 59 -1.52 -0.83 3.16
CA ALA A 59 -2.94 -0.50 2.99
C ALA A 59 -3.22 1.00 2.88
N GLY A 60 -2.37 1.84 3.50
CA GLY A 60 -2.48 3.30 3.46
C GLY A 60 -3.88 3.81 3.85
N ALA A 61 -4.35 4.84 3.17
CA ALA A 61 -5.64 5.49 3.46
C ALA A 61 -6.89 4.71 2.98
N LEU A 62 -6.74 3.48 2.48
CA LEU A 62 -7.82 2.56 2.08
C LEU A 62 -8.85 3.06 1.04
N ARG A 63 -8.66 4.26 0.46
CA ARG A 63 -9.58 4.85 -0.54
C ARG A 63 -9.80 3.95 -1.76
N LYS A 64 -8.73 3.31 -2.23
CA LYS A 64 -8.75 2.35 -3.35
C LYS A 64 -9.35 1.02 -2.91
N THR A 65 -8.90 0.54 -1.76
CA THR A 65 -9.30 -0.72 -1.14
C THR A 65 -10.80 -0.80 -0.93
N ARG A 66 -11.45 0.31 -0.56
CA ARG A 66 -12.89 0.39 -0.38
C ARG A 66 -13.67 -0.14 -1.59
N LEU A 67 -13.25 0.18 -2.81
CA LEU A 67 -13.93 -0.28 -4.04
C LEU A 67 -13.90 -1.81 -4.16
N LEU A 68 -12.75 -2.42 -3.85
CA LEU A 68 -12.63 -3.88 -3.82
C LEU A 68 -13.50 -4.47 -2.71
N LEU A 69 -13.39 -3.96 -1.49
CA LEU A 69 -14.15 -4.49 -0.36
C LEU A 69 -15.66 -4.38 -0.54
N GLU A 70 -16.16 -3.29 -1.14
CA GLU A 70 -17.57 -3.16 -1.50
C GLU A 70 -18.00 -4.26 -2.50
N ALA A 71 -17.20 -4.54 -3.53
CA ALA A 71 -17.49 -5.61 -4.49
C ALA A 71 -17.46 -7.01 -3.85
N PHE A 72 -16.48 -7.28 -2.97
CA PHE A 72 -16.42 -8.54 -2.22
C PHE A 72 -17.59 -8.69 -1.24
N ASP A 73 -18.01 -7.62 -0.56
CA ASP A 73 -19.14 -7.63 0.38
C ASP A 73 -20.45 -7.97 -0.33
N GLN A 74 -20.63 -7.45 -1.56
CA GLN A 74 -21.82 -7.71 -2.39
C GLN A 74 -21.98 -9.17 -2.81
N LEU A 75 -20.90 -9.98 -2.77
CA LEU A 75 -21.00 -11.42 -3.02
C LEU A 75 -21.82 -12.16 -1.95
N GLY A 76 -22.06 -11.55 -0.78
CA GLY A 76 -22.85 -12.15 0.30
C GLY A 76 -22.20 -13.39 0.93
N ARG A 77 -20.86 -13.46 0.91
CA ARG A 77 -20.06 -14.57 1.46
C ARG A 77 -19.11 -14.02 2.53
N PRO A 78 -18.78 -14.79 3.57
CA PRO A 78 -17.89 -14.31 4.62
C PRO A 78 -16.46 -14.16 4.08
N PHE A 79 -15.83 -13.01 4.31
CA PHE A 79 -14.42 -12.75 4.06
C PHE A 79 -13.74 -12.20 5.31
N THR A 80 -12.43 -12.36 5.40
CA THR A 80 -11.61 -11.59 6.34
C THR A 80 -10.57 -10.81 5.55
N TYR A 81 -10.58 -9.50 5.74
CA TYR A 81 -9.63 -8.57 5.16
C TYR A 81 -8.59 -8.17 6.20
N TYR A 82 -7.32 -8.32 5.84
CA TYR A 82 -6.16 -7.97 6.65
C TYR A 82 -5.43 -6.79 6.00
N ALA A 83 -5.41 -5.64 6.67
CA ALA A 83 -4.63 -4.48 6.27
C ALA A 83 -3.26 -4.50 6.95
N LEU A 84 -2.18 -4.68 6.20
CA LEU A 84 -0.81 -4.58 6.71
C LEU A 84 -0.26 -3.18 6.48
N ASP A 85 0.16 -2.50 7.55
CA ASP A 85 0.80 -1.19 7.45
C ASP A 85 1.77 -0.92 8.61
N VAL A 86 2.67 0.04 8.41
CA VAL A 86 3.76 0.40 9.34
C VAL A 86 3.36 1.47 10.36
N ASP A 87 2.34 2.28 10.07
CA ASP A 87 1.81 3.27 11.02
C ASP A 87 0.56 2.74 11.72
N HIS A 88 0.69 2.52 13.03
CA HIS A 88 -0.40 1.99 13.85
C HIS A 88 -1.60 2.94 13.94
N SER A 89 -1.36 4.26 14.04
CA SER A 89 -2.44 5.23 14.23
C SER A 89 -3.28 5.34 12.96
N ALA A 90 -2.61 5.50 11.81
CA ALA A 90 -3.24 5.57 10.50
C ALA A 90 -3.99 4.28 10.16
N LEU A 91 -3.44 3.11 10.53
CA LEU A 91 -4.10 1.81 10.35
C LEU A 91 -5.40 1.72 11.16
N VAL A 92 -5.37 2.08 12.45
CA VAL A 92 -6.56 2.07 13.31
C VAL A 92 -7.61 3.06 12.80
N GLU A 93 -7.20 4.27 12.43
CA GLU A 93 -8.10 5.30 11.92
C GLU A 93 -8.76 4.88 10.61
N SER A 94 -7.98 4.41 9.64
CA SER A 94 -8.47 4.04 8.31
C SER A 94 -9.46 2.88 8.40
N LEU A 95 -9.17 1.85 9.22
CA LEU A 95 -10.08 0.73 9.44
C LEU A 95 -11.38 1.13 10.16
N ALA A 96 -11.33 2.13 11.03
CA ALA A 96 -12.54 2.66 11.68
C ALA A 96 -13.43 3.46 10.70
N GLN A 97 -12.84 4.08 9.67
CA GLN A 97 -13.53 4.98 8.75
C GLN A 97 -13.96 4.33 7.43
N ILE A 98 -13.35 3.21 7.02
CA ILE A 98 -13.64 2.56 5.73
C ILE A 98 -15.10 2.09 5.59
N GLY A 99 -15.83 1.98 6.70
CA GLY A 99 -17.27 1.80 6.73
C GLY A 99 -17.69 0.38 7.15
N PRO A 100 -18.98 0.20 7.46
CA PRO A 100 -19.47 -1.12 7.82
C PRO A 100 -19.56 -2.00 6.58
N PHE A 101 -19.00 -3.20 6.67
CA PHE A 101 -19.23 -4.28 5.71
C PHE A 101 -20.05 -5.37 6.40
N GLN A 102 -21.00 -5.98 5.70
CA GLN A 102 -21.89 -6.98 6.31
C GLN A 102 -21.24 -8.35 6.42
N ASN A 103 -20.39 -8.69 5.46
CA ASN A 103 -19.81 -10.00 5.28
C ASN A 103 -18.28 -10.01 5.42
N ILE A 104 -17.66 -8.85 5.68
CA ILE A 104 -16.21 -8.72 5.78
C ILE A 104 -15.80 -8.40 7.22
N ASN A 105 -15.00 -9.29 7.80
CA ASN A 105 -14.29 -9.01 9.04
C ASN A 105 -13.01 -8.21 8.73
N LEU A 106 -12.83 -7.05 9.37
CA LEU A 106 -11.68 -6.18 9.17
C LEU A 106 -10.63 -6.43 10.26
N VAL A 107 -9.37 -6.63 9.88
CA VAL A 107 -8.24 -6.88 10.79
C VAL A 107 -7.05 -6.02 10.40
N GLY A 108 -6.48 -5.30 11.37
CA GLY A 108 -5.22 -4.59 11.19
C GLY A 108 -4.02 -5.47 11.56
N LEU A 109 -3.00 -5.49 10.70
CA LEU A 109 -1.69 -6.06 10.95
C LEU A 109 -0.68 -4.90 11.00
N TRP A 110 -0.23 -4.56 12.19
CA TRP A 110 0.80 -3.53 12.35
C TRP A 110 2.20 -4.15 12.21
N GLY A 111 2.92 -3.77 11.16
CA GLY A 111 4.24 -4.30 10.89
C GLY A 111 4.77 -3.96 9.50
N THR A 112 6.00 -4.35 9.24
CA THR A 112 6.64 -4.23 7.93
C THR A 112 6.15 -5.30 6.95
N TYR A 113 6.51 -5.19 5.68
CA TYR A 113 6.23 -6.25 4.71
C TYR A 113 6.91 -7.57 5.11
N GLU A 114 8.12 -7.52 5.66
CA GLU A 114 8.84 -8.68 6.17
C GLU A 114 8.08 -9.36 7.31
N ASP A 115 7.54 -8.59 8.26
CA ASP A 115 6.70 -9.13 9.34
C ASP A 115 5.44 -9.79 8.77
N GLY A 116 4.84 -9.16 7.75
CA GLY A 116 3.71 -9.72 7.01
C GLY A 116 4.03 -11.09 6.40
N MET A 117 5.20 -11.25 5.78
CA MET A 117 5.60 -12.54 5.19
C MET A 117 5.78 -13.64 6.23
N VAL A 118 6.23 -13.29 7.45
CA VAL A 118 6.33 -14.23 8.57
C VAL A 118 4.94 -14.59 9.11
N TYR A 119 4.00 -13.65 9.09
CA TYR A 119 2.66 -13.82 9.62
C TYR A 119 1.71 -14.56 8.67
N LEU A 120 1.81 -14.36 7.36
CA LEU A 120 0.93 -14.95 6.34
C LEU A 120 0.70 -16.47 6.50
N PRO A 121 1.71 -17.32 6.77
CA PRO A 121 1.51 -18.76 6.98
C PRO A 121 0.73 -19.13 8.24
N THR A 122 0.55 -18.18 9.17
CA THR A 122 -0.19 -18.39 10.43
C THR A 122 -1.68 -18.07 10.31
N LEU A 123 -2.08 -17.42 9.21
CA LEU A 123 -3.49 -17.14 8.92
C LEU A 123 -4.29 -18.44 8.80
N PRO A 124 -5.61 -18.43 9.09
CA PRO A 124 -6.42 -19.64 9.13
C PRO A 124 -6.26 -20.53 7.89
N ASN A 125 -5.83 -21.78 8.15
CA ASN A 125 -5.68 -22.80 7.12
C ASN A 125 -7.06 -23.27 6.60
N GLY A 126 -7.10 -23.70 5.33
CA GLY A 126 -8.32 -24.21 4.68
C GLY A 126 -9.07 -23.18 3.82
N HIS A 127 -8.57 -21.96 3.73
CA HIS A 127 -9.06 -20.93 2.83
C HIS A 127 -7.94 -20.37 1.95
N ARG A 128 -8.24 -20.18 0.67
CA ARG A 128 -7.32 -19.54 -0.27
C ARG A 128 -7.18 -18.05 0.07
N LYS A 129 -5.98 -17.52 -0.14
CA LYS A 129 -5.61 -16.13 0.13
C LYS A 129 -5.52 -15.34 -1.18
N CYS A 130 -6.05 -14.13 -1.20
CA CYS A 130 -5.81 -13.16 -2.26
C CYS A 130 -4.99 -12.02 -1.67
N ILE A 131 -3.76 -11.88 -2.13
CA ILE A 131 -2.83 -10.83 -1.71
C ILE A 131 -3.02 -9.63 -2.64
N TRP A 132 -3.20 -8.44 -2.08
CA TRP A 132 -3.30 -7.19 -2.82
C TRP A 132 -2.04 -6.38 -2.58
N TRP A 133 -1.38 -5.98 -3.66
CA TRP A 133 -0.23 -5.10 -3.60
C TRP A 133 -0.40 -3.99 -4.63
N LEU A 134 -1.04 -2.91 -4.19
CA LEU A 134 -1.54 -1.83 -5.04
C LEU A 134 -0.62 -0.61 -5.01
N GLY A 135 -0.92 0.39 -5.83
CA GLY A 135 -0.27 1.70 -5.82
C GLY A 135 1.11 1.73 -6.45
N SER A 136 1.49 0.69 -7.19
CA SER A 136 2.84 0.54 -7.73
C SER A 136 3.93 0.57 -6.64
N SER A 137 3.59 0.16 -5.41
CA SER A 137 4.50 0.10 -4.26
C SER A 137 5.72 -0.80 -4.50
N MET A 138 5.58 -1.81 -5.35
CA MET A 138 6.70 -2.63 -5.84
C MET A 138 7.79 -1.79 -6.51
N GLY A 139 7.44 -0.65 -7.10
CA GLY A 139 8.39 0.28 -7.74
C GLY A 139 9.33 1.00 -6.76
N ASN A 140 9.08 0.92 -5.45
CA ASN A 140 10.01 1.41 -4.43
C ASN A 140 11.24 0.49 -4.24
N PHE A 141 11.22 -0.69 -4.85
CA PHE A 141 12.27 -1.68 -4.77
C PHE A 141 13.19 -1.58 -5.99
N THR A 142 14.45 -1.97 -5.81
CA THR A 142 15.31 -2.27 -6.98
C THR A 142 14.79 -3.55 -7.65
N PRO A 143 15.09 -3.79 -8.94
CA PRO A 143 14.64 -5.01 -9.62
C PRO A 143 15.01 -6.31 -8.86
N GLN A 144 16.22 -6.40 -8.30
CA GLN A 144 16.63 -7.55 -7.51
C GLN A 144 15.82 -7.65 -6.20
N ALA A 145 15.59 -6.53 -5.51
CA ALA A 145 14.82 -6.54 -4.27
C ALA A 145 13.35 -6.89 -4.52
N SER A 146 12.77 -6.48 -5.66
CA SER A 146 11.43 -6.91 -6.08
C SER A 146 11.36 -8.42 -6.33
N GLU A 147 12.34 -8.97 -7.05
CA GLU A 147 12.43 -10.42 -7.30
C GLU A 147 12.54 -11.20 -5.98
N ASP A 148 13.47 -10.80 -5.11
CA ASP A 148 13.67 -11.42 -3.81
C ASP A 148 12.39 -11.37 -2.95
N PHE A 149 11.67 -10.24 -2.99
CA PHE A 149 10.41 -10.08 -2.27
C PHE A 149 9.31 -10.99 -2.84
N LEU A 150 9.16 -11.05 -4.16
CA LEU A 150 8.16 -11.92 -4.80
C LEU A 150 8.43 -13.41 -4.53
N LEU A 151 9.70 -13.84 -4.51
CA LEU A 151 10.07 -15.20 -4.14
C LEU A 151 9.74 -15.51 -2.67
N ARG A 152 9.95 -14.55 -1.76
CA ARG A 152 9.54 -14.70 -0.35
C ARG A 152 8.02 -14.77 -0.22
N LEU A 153 7.29 -13.90 -0.91
CA LEU A 153 5.84 -13.92 -0.94
C LEU A 153 5.34 -15.28 -1.46
N GLN A 154 5.90 -15.77 -2.57
CA GLN A 154 5.57 -17.10 -3.09
C GLN A 154 5.78 -18.20 -2.05
N SER A 155 6.88 -18.14 -1.27
CA SER A 155 7.18 -19.13 -0.23
C SER A 155 6.21 -19.11 0.96
N ALA A 156 5.50 -17.99 1.16
CA ALA A 156 4.49 -17.81 2.20
C ALA A 156 3.06 -18.18 1.73
N LEU A 157 2.88 -18.51 0.44
CA LEU A 157 1.60 -18.83 -0.17
C LEU A 157 1.46 -20.31 -0.51
N GLU A 158 0.21 -20.76 -0.65
CA GLU A 158 -0.13 -22.12 -1.05
C GLU A 158 -0.62 -22.18 -2.51
N PRO A 159 -0.52 -23.35 -3.19
CA PRO A 159 -1.10 -23.53 -4.51
C PRO A 159 -2.60 -23.17 -4.54
N GLY A 160 -2.96 -22.21 -5.39
CA GLY A 160 -4.34 -21.70 -5.53
C GLY A 160 -4.57 -20.36 -4.86
N ASP A 161 -3.63 -19.86 -4.05
CA ASP A 161 -3.60 -18.46 -3.63
C ASP A 161 -3.38 -17.54 -4.85
N ALA A 162 -3.81 -16.29 -4.73
CA ALA A 162 -3.77 -15.30 -5.79
C ALA A 162 -3.03 -14.03 -5.36
N LEU A 163 -2.46 -13.32 -6.33
CA LEU A 163 -1.85 -12.00 -6.18
C LEU A 163 -2.53 -11.04 -7.16
N LEU A 164 -3.11 -9.96 -6.62
CA LEU A 164 -3.53 -8.78 -7.35
C LEU A 164 -2.44 -7.71 -7.19
N LEU A 165 -1.75 -7.40 -8.29
CA LEU A 165 -0.62 -6.49 -8.31
C LEU A 165 -0.95 -5.25 -9.15
N GLY A 166 -0.86 -4.08 -8.54
CA GLY A 166 -0.91 -2.79 -9.23
C GLY A 166 0.50 -2.34 -9.60
N THR A 167 0.78 -2.18 -10.89
CA THR A 167 2.07 -1.66 -11.37
C THR A 167 1.86 -0.48 -12.30
N ASP A 168 2.62 0.59 -12.10
CA ASP A 168 2.60 1.69 -13.05
C ASP A 168 3.25 1.28 -14.39
N GLY A 169 2.56 1.58 -15.48
CA GLY A 169 2.96 1.17 -16.82
C GLY A 169 4.05 2.06 -17.44
N PRO A 170 4.52 1.73 -18.67
CA PRO A 170 5.41 2.61 -19.41
C PRO A 170 4.70 3.90 -19.78
N ASN A 171 4.93 4.94 -18.97
CA ASN A 171 4.29 6.23 -19.11
C ASN A 171 5.16 7.26 -19.83
N ASN A 172 4.50 8.34 -20.26
CA ASN A 172 5.16 9.52 -20.79
C ASN A 172 6.19 10.05 -19.76
N PRO A 173 7.49 10.15 -20.10
CA PRO A 173 8.52 10.62 -19.18
C PRO A 173 8.22 11.98 -18.54
N LYS A 174 7.52 12.87 -19.26
CA LYS A 174 7.11 14.18 -18.73
C LYS A 174 6.02 14.07 -17.68
N ALA A 175 5.09 13.11 -17.82
CA ALA A 175 4.05 12.86 -16.83
C ALA A 175 4.66 12.25 -15.56
N ILE A 176 5.54 11.26 -15.71
CA ILE A 176 6.31 10.68 -14.60
C ILE A 176 7.08 11.77 -13.88
N HIS A 177 7.84 12.60 -14.60
CA HIS A 177 8.60 13.68 -13.97
C HIS A 177 7.72 14.61 -13.14
N ARG A 178 6.55 15.02 -13.65
CA ARG A 178 5.61 15.87 -12.91
C ARG A 178 5.02 15.18 -11.70
N ALA A 179 4.70 13.89 -11.78
CA ALA A 179 4.18 13.14 -10.65
C ALA A 179 5.12 13.18 -9.43
N TYR A 180 6.43 13.26 -9.65
CA TYR A 180 7.43 13.34 -8.56
C TYR A 180 8.07 14.73 -8.40
N HIS A 181 7.60 15.73 -9.14
CA HIS A 181 7.99 17.13 -9.06
C HIS A 181 6.74 17.97 -9.29
N ASP A 182 5.76 17.76 -8.41
CA ASP A 182 4.44 18.39 -8.51
C ASP A 182 4.57 19.91 -8.41
N ALA A 183 3.70 20.63 -9.13
CA ALA A 183 3.73 22.09 -9.14
C ALA A 183 3.54 22.74 -7.74
N PRO A 184 2.72 22.18 -6.82
CA PRO A 184 2.61 22.66 -5.45
C PRO A 184 3.86 22.48 -4.58
N GLY A 185 4.76 21.56 -4.93
CA GLY A 185 6.00 21.27 -4.18
C GLY A 185 5.83 20.30 -3.02
N ILE A 186 4.68 19.62 -2.90
CA ILE A 186 4.37 18.74 -1.77
C ILE A 186 5.27 17.50 -1.78
N THR A 187 5.67 16.99 -2.95
CA THR A 187 6.63 15.89 -3.05
C THR A 187 8.00 16.29 -2.51
N ALA A 188 8.43 17.53 -2.71
CA ALA A 188 9.69 18.01 -2.14
C ALA A 188 9.62 18.05 -0.61
N ASP A 189 8.52 18.55 -0.05
CA ASP A 189 8.28 18.56 1.40
C ASP A 189 8.24 17.13 1.97
N PHE A 190 7.59 16.19 1.28
CA PHE A 190 7.55 14.77 1.64
C PHE A 190 8.95 14.14 1.68
N ILE A 191 9.79 14.42 0.67
CA ILE A 191 11.17 13.90 0.64
C ILE A 191 12.04 14.53 1.73
N LEU A 192 11.92 15.84 1.96
CA LEU A 192 12.68 16.55 3.00
C LEU A 192 12.24 16.16 4.41
N ASN A 193 10.95 15.85 4.61
CA ASN A 193 10.45 15.29 5.86
C ASN A 193 11.24 14.04 6.29
N GLY A 194 11.63 13.19 5.34
CA GLY A 194 12.44 11.99 5.63
C GLY A 194 13.76 12.29 6.36
N LEU A 195 14.38 13.46 6.13
CA LEU A 195 15.58 13.89 6.84
C LEU A 195 15.26 14.27 8.30
N THR A 196 14.14 14.95 8.52
CA THR A 196 13.65 15.30 9.85
C THR A 196 13.26 14.06 10.64
N HIS A 197 12.57 13.12 10.01
CA HIS A 197 12.22 11.85 10.64
C HIS A 197 13.47 11.02 10.95
N ALA A 198 14.47 10.98 10.06
CA ALA A 198 15.74 10.32 10.34
C ALA A 198 16.48 10.92 11.56
N ASN A 199 16.47 12.25 11.71
CA ASN A 199 16.99 12.90 12.92
C ASN A 199 16.25 12.43 14.18
N HIS A 200 14.93 12.29 14.11
CA HIS A 200 14.10 11.83 15.23
C HIS A 200 14.43 10.38 15.61
N ILE A 201 14.46 9.45 14.64
CA ILE A 201 14.78 8.04 14.86
C ILE A 201 16.17 7.88 15.51
N LEU A 202 17.16 8.66 15.04
CA LEU A 202 18.54 8.59 15.52
C LEU A 202 18.78 9.41 16.79
N GLY A 203 17.81 10.24 17.20
CA GLY A 203 17.91 11.12 18.37
C GLY A 203 18.99 12.20 18.24
N GLN A 204 19.37 12.60 17.01
CA GLN A 204 20.44 13.57 16.74
C GLN A 204 20.11 14.46 15.54
N PRO A 205 20.47 15.76 15.55
CA PRO A 205 20.23 16.68 14.44
C PRO A 205 21.32 16.54 13.36
N LEU A 206 21.35 15.41 12.66
CA LEU A 206 22.35 15.11 11.62
C LEU A 206 22.10 15.86 10.31
N PHE A 207 20.83 16.17 10.03
CA PHE A 207 20.41 16.89 8.82
C PHE A 207 19.80 18.24 9.17
N ASN A 208 20.22 19.29 8.47
CA ASN A 208 19.58 20.60 8.48
C ASN A 208 18.91 20.83 7.13
N LEU A 209 17.60 21.10 7.13
CA LEU A 209 16.85 21.27 5.88
C LEU A 209 17.32 22.49 5.06
N ALA A 210 17.95 23.49 5.69
CA ALA A 210 18.49 24.65 4.99
C ALA A 210 19.72 24.33 4.10
N ASP A 211 20.28 23.12 4.20
CA ASP A 211 21.41 22.69 3.38
C ASP A 211 20.99 22.13 2.00
N PHE A 212 19.68 22.06 1.72
CA PHE A 212 19.06 21.45 0.54
C PHE A 212 18.15 22.45 -0.19
#